data_AF-A0A6A5RG03-F1
#
_entry.id   AF-A0A6A5RG03-F1
#
_cell.length_a   1.000
_cell.length_b   1.000
_cell.length_c   1.000
_cell.angle_alpha   90.00
_cell.angle_beta   90.00
_cell.angle_gamma   90.00
#
_symmetry.space_group_name_H-M   'P 1'
#
loop_
_entity.id
_entity.type
_entity.pdbx_description
1 polymer ?
#
loop_
_entity_poly.entity_id
_entity_poly.type
_entity_poly.pdbx_seq_one_letter_code
_entity_poly.pdbx_strand_id
1 'polypeptide(L)'
;MKKSPKARKSDAPYMKCVSRSGPHVKFSDSINNMDGINLMNAFKAVCGIFGVAAVFTGLQAITNPTGFASSFGIPLSHPSPKSPKPSTAQPGPAYPESDPASSYIALLGARQLGTGITLLVLAYQGKWIECATILSIIGVVVAGMDGWYLARSGNLGAGVFHAGPGLGIAALAGAVVWAG
;
A
#
# COMPACT_ATOMS: atom_id res chain seq x y z
N MET A 1 -46.81 51.21 -48.18
CA MET A 1 -45.86 50.94 -49.29
C MET A 1 -44.44 50.89 -48.75
N LYS A 2 -43.80 49.72 -48.72
CA LYS A 2 -42.43 49.48 -49.23
C LYS A 2 -42.05 48.00 -48.99
N LYS A 3 -41.34 47.48 -49.99
CA LYS A 3 -41.22 46.08 -50.39
C LYS A 3 -40.36 45.23 -49.46
N SER A 4 -40.72 43.94 -49.41
CA SER A 4 -39.85 42.82 -49.04
C SER A 4 -38.62 42.72 -49.95
N PRO A 5 -37.50 42.18 -49.43
CA PRO A 5 -36.61 41.34 -50.22
C PRO A 5 -36.55 39.90 -49.67
N LYS A 6 -36.39 38.97 -50.63
CA LYS A 6 -36.29 37.51 -50.50
C LYS A 6 -34.91 37.03 -49.98
N ALA A 7 -34.98 35.96 -49.19
CA ALA A 7 -34.18 34.73 -49.17
C ALA A 7 -32.63 34.76 -49.19
N ARG A 8 -32.02 34.01 -48.24
CA ARG A 8 -30.96 33.05 -48.59
C ARG A 8 -30.96 31.87 -47.61
N LYS A 9 -31.25 30.67 -48.13
CA LYS A 9 -30.92 29.38 -47.50
C LYS A 9 -29.40 29.25 -47.44
N SER A 10 -28.85 28.95 -46.27
CA SER A 10 -27.50 28.40 -46.15
C SER A 10 -27.62 27.01 -45.55
N ASP A 11 -27.68 26.02 -46.44
CA ASP A 11 -27.52 24.61 -46.09
C ASP A 11 -26.05 24.41 -45.71
N ALA A 12 -25.76 24.37 -44.42
CA ALA A 12 -24.45 23.94 -43.93
C ALA A 12 -24.37 22.41 -44.10
N PRO A 13 -23.39 21.87 -44.85
CA PRO A 13 -23.23 20.43 -44.94
C PRO A 13 -22.79 19.90 -43.56
N TYR A 14 -23.58 18.97 -43.04
CA TYR A 14 -23.21 18.07 -41.96
C TYR A 14 -21.84 17.46 -42.29
N MET A 15 -20.80 17.95 -41.62
CA MET A 15 -19.51 17.29 -41.58
C MET A 15 -19.68 16.07 -40.67
N LYS A 16 -20.16 14.96 -41.25
CA LYS A 16 -19.99 13.64 -40.63
C LYS A 16 -18.49 13.44 -40.51
N CYS A 17 -17.95 13.59 -39.29
CA CYS A 17 -16.71 12.92 -38.92
C CYS A 17 -16.94 11.43 -39.20
N VAL A 18 -16.43 10.98 -40.36
CA VAL A 18 -16.30 9.57 -40.68
C VAL A 18 -15.33 9.03 -39.64
N SER A 19 -15.89 8.45 -38.57
CA SER A 19 -15.14 7.63 -37.62
C SER A 19 -14.50 6.52 -38.44
N ARG A 20 -13.19 6.65 -38.65
CA ARG A 20 -12.35 5.65 -39.30
C ARG A 20 -12.26 4.46 -38.33
N SER A 21 -13.31 3.64 -38.27
CA SER A 21 -13.28 2.34 -37.61
C SER A 21 -12.49 1.37 -38.48
N GLY A 22 -11.18 1.58 -38.56
CA GLY A 22 -10.26 0.64 -39.18
C GLY A 22 -10.04 -0.57 -38.26
N PRO A 23 -9.75 -1.77 -38.81
CA PRO A 23 -9.48 -2.98 -38.03
C PRO A 23 -8.32 -2.83 -37.02
N HIS A 24 -7.41 -1.88 -37.26
CA HIS A 24 -6.31 -1.57 -36.34
C HIS A 24 -6.75 -0.97 -34.99
N VAL A 25 -7.87 -0.25 -34.95
CA VAL A 25 -8.37 0.37 -33.71
C VAL A 25 -8.98 -0.69 -32.80
N LYS A 26 -9.82 -1.58 -33.36
CA LYS A 26 -10.44 -2.68 -32.59
C LYS A 26 -9.43 -3.67 -32.01
N PHE A 27 -8.33 -3.93 -32.71
CA PHE A 27 -7.31 -4.87 -32.21
C PHE A 27 -6.52 -4.28 -31.04
N SER A 28 -6.16 -2.99 -31.13
CA SER A 28 -5.46 -2.28 -30.04
C SER A 28 -6.35 -2.17 -28.79
N ASP A 29 -7.63 -1.86 -28.97
CA ASP A 29 -8.60 -1.78 -27.87
C ASP A 29 -8.80 -3.14 -27.17
N SER A 30 -8.74 -4.24 -27.93
CA SER A 30 -8.90 -5.60 -27.39
C SER A 30 -7.67 -6.07 -26.61
N ILE A 31 -6.46 -5.69 -27.03
CA ILE A 31 -5.21 -5.97 -26.29
C ILE A 31 -5.19 -5.16 -24.99
N ASN A 32 -5.48 -3.86 -25.06
CA ASN A 32 -5.52 -2.99 -23.88
C ASN A 32 -6.55 -3.46 -22.83
N ASN A 33 -7.69 -4.00 -23.27
CA ASN A 33 -8.70 -4.57 -22.37
C ASN A 33 -8.22 -5.88 -21.70
N MET A 34 -7.53 -6.75 -22.42
CA MET A 34 -7.00 -7.99 -21.84
C MET A 34 -5.89 -7.72 -20.82
N ASP A 35 -5.01 -6.76 -21.12
CA ASP A 35 -3.92 -6.36 -20.22
C ASP A 35 -4.45 -5.73 -18.93
N GLY A 36 -5.48 -4.88 -19.03
CA GLY A 36 -6.14 -4.29 -17.86
C GLY A 36 -6.82 -5.34 -16.96
N ILE A 37 -7.47 -6.35 -17.54
CA ILE A 37 -8.10 -7.44 -16.79
C ILE A 37 -7.05 -8.30 -16.07
N ASN A 38 -5.96 -8.63 -16.75
CA ASN A 38 -4.86 -9.41 -16.16
C ASN A 38 -4.18 -8.65 -15.01
N LEU A 39 -3.98 -7.35 -15.16
CA LEU A 39 -3.41 -6.47 -14.13
C LEU A 39 -4.30 -6.40 -12.88
N MET A 40 -5.60 -6.16 -13.06
CA MET A 40 -6.56 -6.10 -11.96
C MET A 40 -6.68 -7.44 -11.21
N ASN A 41 -6.70 -8.56 -11.93
CA ASN A 41 -6.76 -9.88 -11.30
C ASN A 41 -5.49 -10.21 -10.50
N ALA A 42 -4.32 -9.88 -11.03
CA ALA A 42 -3.05 -10.01 -10.30
C ALA A 42 -3.06 -9.15 -9.03
N PHE A 43 -3.50 -7.90 -9.13
CA PHE A 43 -3.62 -7.01 -7.99
C PHE A 43 -4.59 -7.53 -6.92
N LYS A 44 -5.77 -8.03 -7.30
CA LYS A 44 -6.74 -8.63 -6.36
C LYS A 44 -6.12 -9.77 -5.55
N ALA A 45 -5.39 -10.67 -6.22
CA ALA A 45 -4.72 -11.78 -5.56
C ALA A 45 -3.65 -11.29 -4.58
N VAL A 46 -2.78 -10.37 -5.02
CA VAL A 46 -1.72 -9.79 -4.18
C VAL A 46 -2.31 -9.02 -2.99
N CYS A 47 -3.33 -8.20 -3.22
CA CYS A 47 -4.03 -7.44 -2.18
C CYS A 47 -4.66 -8.36 -1.13
N GLY A 48 -5.29 -9.46 -1.56
CA GLY A 48 -5.89 -10.43 -0.66
C GLY A 48 -4.85 -11.14 0.21
N ILE A 49 -3.79 -11.68 -0.42
CA ILE A 49 -2.69 -12.36 0.29
C ILE A 49 -2.02 -11.40 1.28
N PHE A 50 -1.69 -10.19 0.83
CA PHE A 50 -1.08 -9.17 1.67
C PHE A 50 -1.99 -8.77 2.82
N GLY A 51 -3.28 -8.55 2.57
CA GLY A 51 -4.26 -8.18 3.61
C GLY A 51 -4.38 -9.23 4.70
N VAL A 52 -4.48 -10.51 4.32
CA VAL A 52 -4.52 -11.63 5.27
C VAL A 52 -3.21 -11.74 6.06
N ALA A 53 -2.07 -11.73 5.37
CA ALA A 53 -0.76 -11.78 6.02
C ALA A 53 -0.55 -10.61 6.99
N ALA A 54 -1.04 -9.42 6.64
CA ALA A 54 -0.95 -8.23 7.47
C ALA A 54 -1.77 -8.34 8.76
N VAL A 55 -2.97 -8.93 8.70
CA VAL A 55 -3.76 -9.22 9.91
C VAL A 55 -3.04 -10.22 10.82
N PHE A 56 -2.53 -11.33 10.26
CA PHE A 56 -1.83 -12.34 11.06
C PHE A 56 -0.56 -11.81 11.71
N THR A 57 0.27 -11.09 10.95
CA THR A 57 1.50 -10.49 11.49
C THR A 57 1.22 -9.38 12.50
N GLY A 58 0.17 -8.58 12.29
CA GLY A 58 -0.29 -7.59 13.27
C GLY A 58 -0.78 -8.24 14.58
N LEU A 59 -1.54 -9.35 14.48
CA LEU A 59 -1.98 -10.11 15.65
C LEU A 59 -0.80 -10.80 16.36
N GLN A 60 0.19 -11.30 15.60
CA GLN A 60 1.42 -11.86 16.15
C GLN A 60 2.21 -10.80 16.92
N ALA A 61 2.29 -9.55 16.44
CA ALA A 61 2.95 -8.47 17.17
C ALA A 61 2.29 -8.18 18.53
N ILE A 62 0.97 -8.33 18.62
CA ILE A 62 0.20 -8.12 19.87
C ILE A 62 0.35 -9.31 20.82
N THR A 63 0.25 -10.54 20.32
CA THR A 63 0.21 -11.76 21.14
C THR A 63 1.58 -12.35 21.43
N ASN A 64 2.55 -12.11 20.56
CA ASN A 64 3.93 -12.59 20.64
C ASN A 64 4.93 -11.55 20.06
N PRO A 65 5.11 -10.40 20.75
CA PRO A 65 5.97 -9.32 20.28
C PRO A 65 7.43 -9.75 20.09
N THR A 66 7.94 -10.67 20.91
CA THR A 66 9.30 -11.23 20.79
C THR A 66 9.44 -12.04 19.50
N GLY A 67 8.46 -12.89 19.18
CA GLY A 67 8.42 -13.64 17.93
C GLY A 67 8.34 -12.72 16.72
N PHE A 68 7.50 -11.67 16.78
CA PHE A 68 7.42 -10.65 15.75
C PHE A 68 8.77 -9.93 15.55
N ALA A 69 9.40 -9.46 16.62
CA ALA A 69 10.70 -8.79 16.52
C ALA A 69 11.77 -9.67 15.89
N SER A 70 11.84 -10.94 16.29
CA SER A 70 12.77 -11.92 15.72
C SER A 70 12.50 -12.15 14.22
N SER A 71 11.25 -12.35 13.82
CA SER A 71 10.86 -12.55 12.41
C SER A 71 11.17 -11.35 11.52
N PHE A 72 11.13 -10.13 12.08
CA PHE A 72 11.38 -8.88 11.37
C PHE A 72 12.81 -8.35 11.56
N GLY A 73 13.69 -9.11 12.24
CA GLY A 73 15.07 -8.72 12.50
C GLY A 73 15.21 -7.45 13.35
N ILE A 74 14.19 -7.11 14.15
CA ILE A 74 14.20 -5.96 15.05
C ILE A 74 15.09 -6.32 16.25
N PRO A 75 16.17 -5.56 16.51
CA PRO A 75 17.03 -5.81 17.66
C PRO A 75 16.22 -5.59 18.94
N LEU A 76 15.97 -6.67 19.66
CA LEU A 76 15.46 -6.59 21.02
C LEU A 76 16.60 -6.08 21.90
N SER A 77 16.43 -4.90 22.48
CA SER A 77 17.30 -4.43 23.55
C SER A 77 17.12 -5.37 24.73
N HIS A 78 17.82 -6.50 24.76
CA HIS A 78 17.98 -7.22 26.01
C HIS A 78 18.56 -6.21 27.01
N PRO A 79 17.92 -5.98 28.17
CA PRO A 79 18.56 -5.20 29.20
C PRO A 79 19.89 -5.91 29.47
N SER A 80 20.99 -5.31 29.02
CA SER A 80 22.30 -5.70 29.50
C SER A 80 22.18 -5.76 31.02
N PRO A 81 22.60 -6.83 31.70
CA PRO A 81 22.67 -6.84 33.14
C PRO A 81 23.73 -5.80 33.53
N LYS A 82 23.34 -4.53 33.62
CA LYS A 82 24.11 -3.53 34.32
C LYS A 82 24.17 -4.04 35.74
N SER A 83 25.37 -4.48 36.13
CA SER A 83 25.69 -4.89 37.50
C SER A 83 24.98 -4.00 38.51
N PRO A 84 24.36 -4.56 39.56
CA PRO A 84 23.60 -3.77 40.50
C PRO A 84 24.57 -2.83 41.21
N LYS A 85 24.49 -1.53 40.87
CA LYS A 85 25.07 -0.48 41.69
C LYS A 85 24.10 -0.29 42.86
N PRO A 86 24.52 -0.45 44.13
CA PRO A 86 23.61 -0.32 45.25
C PRO A 86 23.25 1.17 45.38
N SER A 87 22.01 1.52 45.07
CA SER A 87 21.48 2.87 45.30
C SER A 87 20.32 2.77 46.28
N THR A 88 20.61 3.12 47.53
CA THR A 88 19.65 3.48 48.56
C THR A 88 18.86 4.71 48.14
N ALA A 89 17.63 4.53 47.62
CA ALA A 89 16.63 5.60 47.56
C ALA A 89 15.21 5.01 47.34
N GLN A 90 14.28 5.47 48.18
CA GLN A 90 12.82 5.29 48.28
C GLN A 90 12.02 4.54 47.18
N PRO A 91 11.00 3.75 47.57
CA PRO A 91 10.04 3.17 46.64
C PRO A 91 9.00 4.21 46.19
N GLY A 92 9.28 4.92 45.10
CA GLY A 92 8.23 5.51 44.26
C GLY A 92 7.58 4.41 43.40
N PRO A 93 6.33 4.57 42.93
CA PRO A 93 5.72 3.60 42.03
C PRO A 93 6.57 3.52 40.75
N ALA A 94 7.31 2.42 40.61
CA ALA A 94 8.01 2.09 39.40
C ALA A 94 6.96 1.79 38.33
N TYR A 95 6.62 2.78 37.51
CA TYR A 95 6.08 2.47 36.20
C TYR A 95 7.14 1.62 35.51
N PRO A 96 6.81 0.40 35.03
CA PRO A 96 7.77 -0.37 34.27
C PRO A 96 8.19 0.50 33.09
N GLU A 97 9.47 0.87 33.01
CA GLU A 97 10.02 1.50 31.81
C GLU A 97 9.70 0.55 30.64
N SER A 98 8.71 0.90 29.83
CA SER A 98 8.41 0.17 28.61
C SER A 98 9.63 0.33 27.72
N ASP A 99 10.37 -0.75 27.51
CA ASP A 99 11.50 -0.79 26.58
C ASP A 99 11.06 -0.14 25.26
N PRO A 100 11.74 0.89 24.74
CA PRO A 100 11.36 1.57 23.49
C PRO A 100 11.21 0.59 22.30
N ALA A 101 11.86 -0.57 22.35
CA ALA A 101 11.62 -1.66 21.39
C ALA A 101 10.18 -2.18 21.44
N SER A 102 9.56 -2.27 22.63
CA SER A 102 8.18 -2.74 22.83
C SER A 102 7.13 -1.78 22.23
N SER A 103 7.30 -0.47 22.41
CA SER A 103 6.38 0.54 21.85
C SER A 103 6.47 0.59 20.32
N TYR A 104 7.69 0.40 19.78
CA TYR A 104 7.92 0.31 18.34
C TYR A 104 7.27 -0.94 17.74
N ILE A 105 7.42 -2.12 18.37
CA ILE A 105 6.77 -3.37 17.94
C ILE A 105 5.25 -3.24 17.98
N ALA A 106 4.69 -2.65 19.03
CA ALA A 106 3.25 -2.42 19.14
C ALA A 106 2.73 -1.50 18.03
N LEU A 107 3.47 -0.44 17.69
CA LEU A 107 3.11 0.46 16.59
C LEU A 107 3.14 -0.26 15.23
N LEU A 108 4.18 -1.05 14.96
CA LEU A 108 4.27 -1.86 13.74
C LEU A 108 3.12 -2.88 13.66
N GLY A 109 2.82 -3.54 14.77
CA GLY A 109 1.71 -4.47 14.89
C GLY A 109 0.35 -3.83 14.61
N ALA A 110 0.06 -2.71 15.26
CA ALA A 110 -1.18 -1.96 15.09
C ALA A 110 -1.34 -1.46 13.64
N ARG A 111 -0.26 -0.97 13.05
CA ARG A 111 -0.22 -0.55 11.64
C ARG A 111 -0.54 -1.70 10.70
N GLN A 112 0.11 -2.84 10.89
CA GLN A 112 -0.05 -4.01 10.03
C GLN A 112 -1.47 -4.58 10.15
N LEU A 113 -1.99 -4.66 11.38
CA LEU A 113 -3.37 -5.09 11.66
C LEU A 113 -4.40 -4.14 11.03
N GLY A 114 -4.25 -2.83 11.26
CA GLY A 114 -5.15 -1.81 10.72
C GLY A 114 -5.17 -1.82 9.19
N THR A 115 -3.99 -1.87 8.57
CA THR A 115 -3.85 -1.94 7.11
C THR A 115 -4.51 -3.20 6.57
N GLY A 116 -4.25 -4.36 7.16
CA GLY A 116 -4.85 -5.64 6.75
C GLY A 116 -6.37 -5.62 6.83
N ILE A 117 -6.94 -5.16 7.96
CA ILE A 117 -8.39 -5.07 8.14
C ILE A 117 -9.01 -4.11 7.12
N THR A 118 -8.44 -2.91 6.95
CA THR A 118 -8.95 -1.92 5.98
C THR A 118 -8.96 -2.49 4.56
N LEU A 119 -7.88 -3.15 4.13
CA LEU A 119 -7.81 -3.75 2.80
C LEU A 119 -8.81 -4.88 2.61
N LEU A 120 -9.00 -5.74 3.61
CA LEU A 120 -9.97 -6.84 3.55
C LEU A 120 -11.42 -6.32 3.50
N VAL A 121 -11.75 -5.27 4.25
CA VAL A 121 -13.08 -4.65 4.21
C VAL A 121 -13.35 -4.03 2.84
N LEU A 122 -12.40 -3.28 2.28
CA LEU A 122 -12.55 -2.67 0.96
C LEU A 122 -12.61 -3.73 -0.15
N ALA A 123 -11.77 -4.77 -0.06
CA ALA A 123 -11.81 -5.92 -0.97
C ALA A 123 -13.18 -6.63 -0.92
N TYR A 124 -13.74 -6.84 0.26
CA TYR A 124 -15.08 -7.41 0.44
C TYR A 124 -16.17 -6.54 -0.19
N GLN A 125 -16.02 -5.20 -0.13
CA GLN A 125 -16.94 -4.25 -0.78
C GLN A 125 -16.71 -4.12 -2.29
N GLY A 126 -15.71 -4.82 -2.87
CA GLY A 126 -15.34 -4.69 -4.28
C GLY A 126 -14.61 -3.38 -4.63
N LYS A 127 -14.13 -2.64 -3.63
CA LYS A 127 -13.45 -1.34 -3.74
C LYS A 127 -11.96 -1.49 -4.04
N TRP A 128 -11.67 -2.08 -5.21
CA TRP A 128 -10.31 -2.47 -5.58
C TRP A 128 -9.40 -1.29 -5.94
N ILE A 129 -9.97 -0.20 -6.48
CA ILE A 129 -9.19 1.01 -6.80
C ILE A 129 -8.77 1.74 -5.52
N GLU A 130 -9.62 1.75 -4.50
CA GLU A 130 -9.31 2.28 -3.18
C GLU A 130 -8.24 1.45 -2.49
N CYS A 131 -8.33 0.11 -2.56
CA CYS A 131 -7.25 -0.77 -2.11
C CYS A 131 -5.93 -0.44 -2.81
N ALA A 132 -5.95 -0.25 -4.13
CA ALA A 132 -4.76 0.05 -4.92
C ALA A 132 -4.17 1.42 -4.56
N THR A 133 -5.02 2.41 -4.31
CA THR A 133 -4.61 3.74 -3.87
C THR A 133 -3.93 3.69 -2.50
N ILE A 134 -4.50 2.94 -1.56
CA ILE A 134 -3.92 2.76 -0.24
C ILE A 134 -2.57 2.05 -0.35
N LEU A 135 -2.49 0.94 -1.09
CA LEU A 135 -1.26 0.16 -1.24
C LEU A 135 -0.16 0.88 -2.00
N SER A 136 -0.47 1.75 -2.96
CA SER A 136 0.53 2.53 -3.69
C SER A 136 1.20 3.56 -2.78
N ILE A 137 0.43 4.23 -1.92
CA ILE A 137 0.96 5.23 -0.98
C ILE A 137 1.67 4.54 0.18
N ILE A 138 0.98 3.64 0.87
CA ILE A 138 1.48 2.97 2.07
C ILE A 138 2.66 2.07 1.71
N GLY A 139 2.62 1.35 0.58
CA GLY A 139 3.72 0.49 0.16
C GLY A 139 5.02 1.25 -0.09
N VAL A 140 4.97 2.50 -0.59
CA VAL A 140 6.18 3.34 -0.71
C VAL A 140 6.65 3.85 0.64
N VAL A 141 5.75 4.44 1.44
CA VAL A 141 6.12 5.08 2.70
C VAL A 141 6.59 4.05 3.75
N VAL A 142 5.87 2.94 3.92
CA VAL A 142 6.23 1.84 4.83
C VAL A 142 7.55 1.23 4.43
N ALA A 143 7.63 0.72 3.19
CA ALA A 143 8.76 -0.08 2.77
C ALA A 143 10.04 0.76 2.70
N GLY A 144 9.92 2.03 2.33
CA GLY A 144 11.00 3.01 2.39
C GLY A 144 11.47 3.28 3.81
N MET A 145 10.56 3.55 4.76
CA MET A 145 10.91 3.79 6.16
C MET A 145 11.54 2.57 6.82
N ASP A 146 10.93 1.39 6.67
CA ASP A 146 11.39 0.15 7.30
C ASP A 146 12.74 -0.27 6.72
N GLY A 147 12.89 -0.18 5.38
CA GLY A 147 14.15 -0.43 4.70
C GLY A 147 15.25 0.53 5.11
N TRP A 148 14.94 1.83 5.23
CA TRP A 148 15.89 2.84 5.70
C TRP A 148 16.33 2.60 7.14
N TYR A 149 15.40 2.25 8.03
CA TYR A 149 15.69 1.97 9.43
C TYR A 149 16.62 0.76 9.59
N LEU A 150 16.33 -0.35 8.89
CA LEU A 150 17.15 -1.56 8.90
C LEU A 150 18.51 -1.37 8.22
N ALA A 151 18.57 -0.61 7.13
CA ALA A 151 19.84 -0.25 6.50
C ALA A 151 20.71 0.57 7.46
N ARG A 152 20.12 1.50 8.21
CA ARG A 152 20.82 2.34 9.18
C ARG A 152 21.27 1.58 10.43
N SER A 153 20.61 0.48 10.80
CA SER A 153 21.05 -0.40 11.88
C SER A 153 22.16 -1.38 11.48
N GLY A 154 22.67 -1.28 10.25
CA GLY A 154 23.78 -2.10 9.73
C GLY A 154 23.33 -3.39 9.05
N ASN A 155 22.01 -3.63 8.91
CA ASN A 155 21.46 -4.81 8.25
C ASN A 155 20.86 -4.47 6.89
N LEU A 156 21.74 -4.17 5.93
CA LEU A 156 21.37 -3.85 4.54
C LEU A 156 20.55 -4.95 3.87
N GLY A 157 20.89 -6.22 4.11
CA GLY A 157 20.17 -7.36 3.56
C GLY A 157 18.71 -7.38 4.02
N ALA A 158 18.47 -7.27 5.32
CA ALA A 158 17.11 -7.16 5.86
C ALA A 158 16.39 -5.92 5.34
N GLY A 159 17.09 -4.78 5.21
CA GLY A 159 16.52 -3.55 4.67
C GLY A 159 15.99 -3.72 3.24
N VAL A 160 16.75 -4.37 2.36
CA VAL A 160 16.31 -4.66 0.98
C VAL A 160 15.18 -5.68 0.96
N PHE A 161 15.27 -6.75 1.75
CA PHE A 161 14.21 -7.77 1.83
C PHE A 161 12.88 -7.20 2.38
N HIS A 162 12.93 -6.17 3.21
CA HIS A 162 11.73 -5.46 3.68
C HIS A 162 11.21 -4.43 2.67
N ALA A 163 12.11 -3.65 2.07
CA ALA A 163 11.73 -2.59 1.13
C ALA A 163 11.21 -3.15 -0.21
N GLY A 164 11.83 -4.22 -0.70
CA GLY A 164 11.60 -4.76 -2.04
C GLY A 164 10.16 -5.21 -2.29
N PRO A 165 9.61 -6.15 -1.49
CA PRO A 165 8.23 -6.60 -1.67
C PRO A 165 7.22 -5.46 -1.57
N GLY A 166 7.41 -4.54 -0.61
CA GLY A 166 6.51 -3.40 -0.43
C GLY A 166 6.52 -2.44 -1.62
N LEU A 167 7.69 -2.13 -2.18
CA LEU A 167 7.81 -1.32 -3.41
C LEU A 167 7.23 -2.04 -4.64
N GLY A 168 7.41 -3.36 -4.75
CA GLY A 168 6.82 -4.15 -5.83
C GLY A 168 5.28 -4.12 -5.79
N ILE A 169 4.70 -4.31 -4.60
CA ILE A 169 3.24 -4.19 -4.40
C ILE A 169 2.77 -2.77 -4.70
N ALA A 170 3.51 -1.75 -4.27
CA ALA A 170 3.17 -0.35 -4.54
C ALA A 170 3.19 -0.02 -6.04
N ALA A 171 4.16 -0.54 -6.79
CA ALA A 171 4.25 -0.36 -8.23
C ALA A 171 3.07 -1.04 -8.95
N LEU A 172 2.74 -2.27 -8.57
CA LEU A 172 1.57 -2.98 -9.10
C LEU A 172 0.27 -2.21 -8.81
N ALA A 173 0.11 -1.74 -7.58
CA ALA A 173 -1.04 -0.96 -7.16
C ALA A 173 -1.12 0.39 -7.89
N GLY A 174 0.02 1.06 -8.08
CA GLY A 174 0.12 2.30 -8.85
C GLY A 174 -0.27 2.10 -10.32
N ALA A 175 0.15 0.99 -10.94
CA ALA A 175 -0.26 0.64 -12.29
C ALA A 175 -1.78 0.42 -12.40
N VAL A 176 -2.41 -0.21 -11.39
CA VAL A 176 -3.87 -0.35 -11.33
C VAL A 176 -4.58 0.99 -11.20
N VAL A 177 -4.08 1.89 -10.34
CA VAL A 177 -4.66 3.24 -10.18
C VAL A 177 -4.50 4.07 -11.46
N TRP A 178 -3.39 3.92 -12.18
CA TRP A 178 -3.18 4.61 -13.45
C TRP A 178 -4.10 4.11 -14.57
N ALA A 179 -4.42 2.81 -14.57
CA ALA A 179 -5.23 2.18 -15.60
C ALA A 179 -6.75 2.24 -15.35
N GLY A 180 -7.18 2.48 -14.11
CA GLY A 180 -8.58 2.57 -13.69
C GLY A 180 -9.13 3.98 -13.74
#